data_AF-A0A9K3JBQ5-F1
#
_entry.id   AF-A0A9K3JBQ5-F1
#
_cell.length_a   1.000
_cell.length_b   1.000
_cell.length_c   1.000
_cell.angle_alpha   90.00
_cell.angle_beta   90.00
_cell.angle_gamma   90.00
#
_symmetry.space_group_name_H-M   'P 1'
#
loop_
_entity.id
_entity.type
_entity.pdbx_description
1 polymer ?
#
loop_
_entity_poly.entity_id
_entity_poly.type
_entity_poly.pdbx_seq_one_letter_code
_entity_poly.pdbx_strand_id
1 'polypeptide(L)'
;MNLPPKTYIIEAEEAKSMAKSKNLTLPQLLPSLIKSAQNLANPPISNFAVGVVGLTSDGRIFFGGNIEFPGLPLHHTIHGEQFFITNLAAHAAGAKLLYLAVSAAPCGHCRQFFQELRGISDTQIVITDQPQENPDYKPFSSILPHPFGPFDLLDENTPLILEKHNNQLTLKDGNFIIQDEKMCDLPNGFSDLNAKNEEFFKTEASAAARGSHAPPKDGNFINQDENTFDLSNGFCKLIAKNKEFLKSEALAAARGSHAPYSGCPSGVALMDCEGKVYKGSYMESAAYNPSMMPVQAALVAYMVAGGGGYEKIVAAVVVEKEGVVVRQEDTARLVLKHLSPKCEFRVVYCN
;
A
#
# COMPACT_ATOMS: atom_id res chain seq x y z
N MET A 1 10.19 5.55 25.24
CA MET A 1 10.33 4.22 24.63
C MET A 1 10.85 4.44 23.23
N ASN A 2 11.99 3.86 22.87
CA ASN A 2 12.48 3.93 21.50
C ASN A 2 11.59 2.99 20.67
N LEU A 3 10.86 3.53 19.69
CA LEU A 3 10.15 2.70 18.72
C LEU A 3 11.14 1.72 18.06
N PRO A 4 10.71 0.50 17.68
CA PRO A 4 11.56 -0.41 16.93
C PRO A 4 12.08 0.27 15.66
N PRO A 5 13.24 -0.18 15.12
CA PRO A 5 14.04 0.59 14.17
C PRO A 5 13.35 1.01 12.86
N LYS A 6 12.14 0.53 12.54
CA LYS A 6 11.25 1.05 11.50
C LYS A 6 9.78 0.76 11.85
N THR A 7 9.10 1.69 12.52
CA THR A 7 7.66 1.59 12.81
C THR A 7 6.88 2.41 11.79
N TYR A 8 5.97 1.77 11.05
CA TYR A 8 5.09 2.44 10.09
C TYR A 8 3.64 2.58 10.58
N ILE A 9 3.27 1.75 11.56
CA ILE A 9 1.92 1.66 12.12
C ILE A 9 2.08 1.37 13.62
N ILE A 10 1.31 2.06 14.45
CA ILE A 10 1.11 1.73 15.87
C ILE A 10 -0.36 1.37 16.05
N GLU A 11 -0.60 0.17 16.59
CA GLU A 11 -1.94 -0.33 16.82
C GLU A 11 -2.70 0.48 17.88
N ALA A 12 -4.03 0.50 17.82
CA ALA A 12 -4.85 1.40 18.63
C ALA A 12 -4.61 1.24 20.14
N GLU A 13 -4.48 -0.01 20.63
CA GLU A 13 -4.21 -0.28 22.05
C GLU A 13 -2.79 0.09 22.48
N GLU A 14 -1.81 -0.08 21.58
CA GLU A 14 -0.44 0.38 21.81
C GLU A 14 -0.38 1.90 21.86
N ALA A 15 -1.03 2.59 20.92
CA ALA A 15 -1.11 4.04 20.86
C ALA A 15 -1.73 4.62 22.15
N LYS A 16 -2.85 4.03 22.62
CA LYS A 16 -3.49 4.41 23.89
C LYS A 16 -2.55 4.19 25.08
N SER A 17 -1.85 3.05 25.12
CA SER A 17 -0.90 2.73 26.18
C SER A 17 0.28 3.70 26.21
N MET A 18 0.82 4.05 25.04
CA MET A 18 1.88 5.04 24.89
C MET A 18 1.45 6.42 25.38
N ALA A 19 0.29 6.90 24.96
CA ALA A 19 -0.26 8.18 25.38
C ALA A 19 -0.45 8.23 26.90
N LYS A 20 -1.08 7.17 27.47
CA LYS A 20 -1.28 7.02 28.92
C LYS A 20 0.04 7.03 29.70
N SER A 21 1.07 6.32 29.23
CA SER A 21 2.37 6.26 29.91
C SER A 21 3.09 7.62 29.99
N LYS A 22 2.75 8.55 29.09
CA LYS A 22 3.28 9.92 29.04
C LYS A 22 2.33 10.95 29.65
N ASN A 23 1.17 10.53 30.17
CA ASN A 23 0.10 11.41 30.62
C ASN A 23 -0.37 12.40 29.52
N LEU A 24 -0.47 11.92 28.28
CA LEU A 24 -0.91 12.69 27.11
C LEU A 24 -2.20 12.10 26.53
N THR A 25 -2.93 12.90 25.77
CA THR A 25 -3.95 12.40 24.82
C THR A 25 -3.29 11.90 23.53
N LEU A 26 -4.03 11.15 22.70
CA LEU A 26 -3.51 10.68 21.41
C LEU A 26 -3.07 11.83 20.47
N PRO A 27 -3.83 12.93 20.28
CA PRO A 27 -3.36 14.06 19.48
C PRO A 27 -2.09 14.72 20.02
N GLN A 28 -1.93 14.81 21.34
CA GLN A 28 -0.71 15.33 21.97
C GLN A 28 0.49 14.39 21.81
N LEU A 29 0.27 13.10 21.59
CA LEU A 29 1.34 12.14 21.35
C LEU A 29 2.02 12.35 19.98
N LEU A 30 1.26 12.73 18.94
CA LEU A 30 1.74 12.74 17.54
C LEU A 30 3.01 13.56 17.30
N PRO A 31 3.16 14.83 17.78
CA PRO A 31 4.39 15.59 17.62
C PRO A 31 5.63 14.89 18.16
N SER A 32 5.49 14.11 19.24
CA SER A 32 6.61 13.37 19.84
C SER A 32 7.11 12.21 18.97
N LEU A 33 6.37 11.83 17.94
CA LEU A 33 6.67 10.73 17.02
C LEU A 33 7.27 11.23 15.68
N ILE A 34 7.30 12.54 15.43
CA ILE A 34 7.79 13.12 14.17
C ILE A 34 9.23 12.72 13.87
N LYS A 35 10.10 12.72 14.88
CA LYS A 35 11.50 12.35 14.66
C LYS A 35 11.64 10.89 14.22
N SER A 36 10.80 10.00 14.76
CA SER A 36 10.74 8.60 14.32
C SER A 36 10.24 8.50 12.88
N ALA A 37 9.27 9.32 12.46
CA ALA A 37 8.82 9.37 11.07
C ALA A 37 9.91 9.88 10.12
N GLN A 38 10.66 10.92 10.50
CA GLN A 38 11.78 11.43 9.69
C GLN A 38 12.85 10.37 9.45
N ASN A 39 13.08 9.44 10.39
CA ASN A 39 14.04 8.35 10.22
C ASN A 39 13.59 7.31 9.17
N LEU A 40 12.34 7.35 8.71
CA LEU A 40 11.84 6.52 7.61
C LEU A 40 12.15 7.13 6.24
N ALA A 41 12.50 8.42 6.18
CA ALA A 41 12.80 9.11 4.93
C ALA A 41 14.08 8.58 4.27
N ASN A 42 14.10 8.60 2.95
CA ASN A 42 15.27 8.34 2.13
C ASN A 42 15.44 9.45 1.08
N PRO A 43 16.02 10.62 1.43
CA PRO A 43 16.12 11.78 0.55
C PRO A 43 17.57 12.06 0.08
N PRO A 44 18.20 11.19 -0.73
CA PRO A 44 19.59 11.37 -1.15
C PRO A 44 19.85 12.57 -2.07
N ILE A 45 18.82 13.22 -2.63
CA ILE A 45 18.97 14.40 -3.50
C ILE A 45 18.98 15.66 -2.64
N SER A 46 17.96 15.84 -1.80
CA SER A 46 17.78 17.06 -1.01
C SER A 46 18.52 17.03 0.33
N ASN A 47 18.82 15.84 0.86
CA ASN A 47 19.23 15.62 2.24
C ASN A 47 18.23 16.18 3.27
N PHE A 48 16.96 16.33 2.88
CA PHE A 48 15.91 16.90 3.71
C PHE A 48 14.86 15.84 4.09
N ALA A 49 14.95 15.36 5.33
CA ALA A 49 14.04 14.34 5.85
C ALA A 49 12.73 14.94 6.34
N VAL A 50 11.63 14.57 5.67
CA VAL A 50 10.25 14.91 6.04
C VAL A 50 9.61 13.71 6.72
N GLY A 51 9.02 13.94 7.89
CA GLY A 51 8.27 12.94 8.65
C GLY A 51 6.80 13.34 8.77
N VAL A 52 5.92 12.37 8.61
CA VAL A 52 4.46 12.53 8.72
C VAL A 52 3.92 11.48 9.68
N VAL A 53 3.07 11.90 10.61
CA VAL A 53 2.40 11.03 11.57
C VAL A 53 0.93 11.40 11.63
N GLY A 54 0.02 10.43 11.57
CA GLY A 54 -1.41 10.72 11.61
C GLY A 54 -2.22 9.71 12.40
N LEU A 55 -3.26 10.19 13.06
CA LEU A 55 -4.22 9.40 13.84
C LEU A 55 -5.51 9.22 13.04
N THR A 56 -5.94 7.97 12.93
CA THR A 56 -7.18 7.61 12.23
C THR A 56 -8.33 7.35 13.19
N SER A 57 -9.56 7.29 12.66
CA SER A 57 -10.79 7.08 13.44
C SER A 57 -10.88 5.72 14.12
N ASP A 58 -10.12 4.73 13.68
CA ASP A 58 -10.02 3.43 14.35
C ASP A 58 -9.00 3.40 15.49
N GLY A 59 -8.33 4.52 15.75
CA GLY A 59 -7.39 4.71 16.85
C GLY A 59 -5.93 4.36 16.53
N ARG A 60 -5.64 3.85 15.33
CA ARG A 60 -4.26 3.55 14.90
C ARG A 60 -3.52 4.81 14.46
N ILE A 61 -2.20 4.79 14.65
CA ILE A 61 -1.28 5.85 14.21
C ILE A 61 -0.44 5.34 13.04
N PHE A 62 -0.40 6.11 11.96
CA PHE A 62 0.35 5.79 10.76
C PHE A 62 1.50 6.77 10.54
N PHE A 63 2.53 6.31 9.87
CA PHE A 63 3.74 7.07 9.59
C PHE A 63 4.00 7.18 8.09
N GLY A 64 4.70 8.23 7.69
CA GLY A 64 5.28 8.38 6.36
C GLY A 64 6.56 9.19 6.35
N GLY A 65 7.37 8.96 5.33
CA GLY A 65 8.62 9.68 5.09
C GLY A 65 8.88 9.82 3.59
N ASN A 66 9.55 10.91 3.18
CA ASN A 66 9.81 11.16 1.77
C ASN A 66 10.88 10.22 1.20
N ILE A 67 10.74 9.85 -0.07
CA ILE A 67 11.67 8.99 -0.82
C ILE A 67 12.02 9.68 -2.14
N GLU A 68 13.31 9.83 -2.40
CA GLU A 68 13.83 10.42 -3.63
C GLU A 68 14.63 9.40 -4.43
N PHE A 69 14.58 9.51 -5.75
CA PHE A 69 15.22 8.55 -6.66
C PHE A 69 16.27 9.26 -7.53
N PRO A 70 17.56 9.30 -7.11
CA PRO A 70 18.62 9.94 -7.89
C PRO A 70 18.69 9.35 -9.29
N GLY A 71 18.73 10.17 -10.33
CA GLY A 71 18.79 9.72 -11.73
C GLY A 71 17.43 9.55 -12.42
N LEU A 72 16.32 9.71 -11.69
CA LEU A 72 14.98 9.85 -12.26
C LEU A 72 14.51 11.31 -12.22
N PRO A 73 13.61 11.73 -13.13
CA PRO A 73 12.95 13.03 -13.02
C PRO A 73 12.25 13.23 -11.67
N LEU A 74 12.21 14.47 -11.17
CA LEU A 74 11.74 14.80 -9.81
C LEU A 74 10.26 14.43 -9.57
N HIS A 75 9.45 14.31 -10.61
CA HIS A 75 8.05 13.89 -10.47
C HIS A 75 7.89 12.40 -10.07
N HIS A 76 8.98 11.64 -9.99
CA HIS A 76 8.96 10.29 -9.42
C HIS A 76 9.10 10.25 -7.90
N THR A 77 9.54 11.34 -7.28
CA THR A 77 9.69 11.46 -5.82
C THR A 77 8.39 11.16 -5.10
N ILE A 78 8.47 10.44 -3.98
CA ILE A 78 7.34 10.19 -3.09
C ILE A 78 7.48 11.14 -1.91
N HIS A 79 6.54 12.06 -1.75
CA HIS A 79 6.52 12.94 -0.59
C HIS A 79 6.13 12.18 0.67
N GLY A 80 6.49 12.68 1.86
CA GLY A 80 6.15 12.02 3.12
C GLY A 80 4.64 11.85 3.30
N GLU A 81 3.87 12.82 2.82
CA GLU A 81 2.41 12.83 2.82
C GLU A 81 1.82 11.80 1.84
N GLN A 82 2.41 11.64 0.65
CA GLN A 82 1.98 10.62 -0.31
C GLN A 82 2.29 9.21 0.19
N PHE A 83 3.48 9.00 0.78
CA PHE A 83 3.82 7.76 1.47
C PHE A 83 2.78 7.45 2.54
N PHE A 84 2.48 8.43 3.40
CA PHE A 84 1.52 8.30 4.50
C PHE A 84 0.13 7.88 4.00
N ILE A 85 -0.42 8.56 2.98
CA ILE A 85 -1.72 8.20 2.40
C ILE A 85 -1.70 6.81 1.77
N THR A 86 -0.60 6.44 1.13
CA THR A 86 -0.45 5.10 0.53
C THR A 86 -0.42 4.02 1.61
N ASN A 87 0.25 4.27 2.73
CA ASN A 87 0.27 3.40 3.90
C ASN A 87 -1.13 3.29 4.53
N LEU A 88 -1.89 4.38 4.61
CA LEU A 88 -3.29 4.34 5.02
C LEU A 88 -4.15 3.49 4.07
N ALA A 89 -4.05 3.70 2.76
CA ALA A 89 -4.82 2.94 1.78
C ALA A 89 -4.51 1.43 1.85
N ALA A 90 -3.29 1.06 2.21
CA ALA A 90 -2.86 -0.32 2.37
C ALA A 90 -3.37 -1.00 3.66
N HIS A 91 -3.78 -0.25 4.69
CA HIS A 91 -3.97 -0.83 6.02
C HIS A 91 -5.20 -0.32 6.78
N ALA A 92 -5.85 0.74 6.31
CA ALA A 92 -6.93 1.45 7.00
C ALA A 92 -8.09 1.83 6.06
N ALA A 93 -8.48 0.90 5.19
CA ALA A 93 -9.64 1.08 4.31
C ALA A 93 -10.89 1.47 5.12
N GLY A 94 -11.53 2.57 4.73
CA GLY A 94 -12.70 3.15 5.35
C GLY A 94 -12.45 4.01 6.58
N ALA A 95 -11.22 4.08 7.11
CA ALA A 95 -10.91 4.92 8.26
C ALA A 95 -10.78 6.40 7.86
N LYS A 96 -11.26 7.31 8.72
CA LYS A 96 -11.09 8.75 8.54
C LYS A 96 -9.78 9.21 9.18
N LEU A 97 -9.09 10.14 8.52
CA LEU A 97 -7.94 10.83 9.10
C LEU A 97 -8.42 11.94 10.03
N LEU A 98 -8.11 11.84 11.34
CA LEU A 98 -8.58 12.80 12.33
C LEU A 98 -7.53 13.88 12.63
N TYR A 99 -6.29 13.48 12.88
CA TYR A 99 -5.18 14.37 13.22
C TYR A 99 -3.94 14.03 12.40
N LEU A 100 -3.17 15.06 12.06
CA LEU A 100 -1.95 14.96 11.27
C LEU A 100 -0.86 15.86 11.88
N ALA A 101 0.32 15.30 12.10
CA ALA A 101 1.53 16.05 12.44
C ALA A 101 2.55 15.88 11.31
N VAL A 102 3.16 16.98 10.88
CA VAL A 102 4.16 16.99 9.81
C VAL A 102 5.39 17.78 10.21
N SER A 103 6.58 17.30 9.83
CA SER A 103 7.86 17.93 10.20
C SER A 103 8.13 19.25 9.50
N ALA A 104 7.47 19.49 8.36
CA ALA A 104 7.57 20.69 7.56
C ALA A 104 6.20 21.01 6.95
N ALA A 105 5.99 22.25 6.55
CA ALA A 105 4.71 22.66 5.95
C ALA A 105 4.46 21.86 4.65
N PRO A 106 3.29 21.21 4.49
CA PRO A 106 3.00 20.47 3.28
C PRO A 106 3.03 21.40 2.07
N CYS A 107 3.67 20.96 0.99
CA CYS A 107 3.70 21.73 -0.26
C CYS A 107 2.32 21.68 -0.96
N GLY A 108 2.10 22.56 -1.95
CA GLY A 108 0.83 22.61 -2.69
C GLY A 108 0.43 21.27 -3.31
N HIS A 109 1.41 20.51 -3.83
CA HIS A 109 1.21 19.16 -4.38
C HIS A 109 0.59 18.21 -3.34
N CYS A 110 1.14 18.14 -2.13
CA CYS A 110 0.62 17.29 -1.06
C CYS A 110 -0.73 17.77 -0.53
N ARG A 111 -0.91 19.09 -0.37
CA ARG A 111 -2.20 19.68 0.02
C ARG A 111 -3.31 19.27 -0.94
N GLN A 112 -2.99 19.26 -2.23
CA GLN A 112 -3.90 18.87 -3.29
C GLN A 112 -4.15 17.35 -3.31
N PHE A 113 -3.13 16.52 -3.13
CA PHE A 113 -3.31 15.06 -3.05
C PHE A 113 -4.17 14.64 -1.86
N PHE A 114 -4.08 15.35 -0.74
CA PHE A 114 -4.95 15.16 0.42
C PHE A 114 -6.44 15.42 0.13
N GLN A 115 -6.79 16.21 -0.91
CA GLN A 115 -8.20 16.42 -1.31
C GLN A 115 -8.90 15.15 -1.79
N GLU A 116 -8.13 14.12 -2.13
CA GLU A 116 -8.66 12.80 -2.48
C GLU A 116 -9.07 11.96 -1.25
N LEU A 117 -9.07 12.54 -0.05
CA LEU A 117 -9.59 11.90 1.17
C LEU A 117 -10.91 12.54 1.61
N ARG A 118 -11.90 11.69 1.92
CA ARG A 118 -13.21 12.14 2.40
C ARG A 118 -13.08 12.94 3.70
N GLY A 119 -13.63 14.16 3.71
CA GLY A 119 -13.70 14.99 4.92
C GLY A 119 -12.36 15.59 5.35
N ILE A 120 -11.35 15.65 4.46
CA ILE A 120 -10.02 16.16 4.80
C ILE A 120 -10.04 17.60 5.34
N SER A 121 -10.99 18.43 4.93
CA SER A 121 -11.13 19.82 5.37
C SER A 121 -11.22 19.98 6.89
N ASP A 122 -11.78 18.97 7.57
CA ASP A 122 -11.99 18.94 9.03
C ASP A 122 -10.81 18.29 9.78
N THR A 123 -9.93 17.57 9.09
CA THR A 123 -8.73 16.97 9.68
C THR A 123 -7.88 18.05 10.34
N GLN A 124 -7.44 17.79 11.57
CA GLN A 124 -6.62 18.73 12.33
C GLN A 124 -5.13 18.52 12.02
N ILE A 125 -4.43 19.55 11.57
CA ILE A 125 -3.01 19.52 11.24
C ILE A 125 -2.17 20.39 12.19
N VAL A 126 -1.00 19.89 12.58
CA VAL A 126 0.08 20.66 13.21
C VAL A 126 1.37 20.49 12.42
N ILE A 127 2.11 21.59 12.24
CA ILE A 127 3.42 21.60 11.59
C ILE A 127 4.47 21.80 12.67
N THR A 128 5.34 20.82 12.87
CA THR A 128 6.36 20.84 13.93
C THR A 128 7.49 19.87 13.66
N ASP A 129 8.73 20.30 13.86
CA ASP A 129 9.93 19.47 13.84
C ASP A 129 10.35 18.99 15.23
N GLN A 130 9.68 19.48 16.29
CA GLN A 130 9.94 19.14 17.69
C GLN A 130 8.69 18.58 18.39
N PRO A 131 8.85 17.82 19.48
CA PRO A 131 7.74 17.48 20.37
C PRO A 131 7.08 18.75 20.94
N GLN A 132 5.76 18.74 21.04
CA GLN A 132 4.98 19.83 21.63
C GLN A 132 3.97 19.24 22.62
N GLU A 133 3.95 19.75 23.85
CA GLU A 133 3.00 19.30 24.89
C GLU A 133 1.57 19.79 24.60
N ASN A 134 1.46 21.02 24.07
CA ASN A 134 0.20 21.65 23.68
C ASN A 134 0.26 22.11 22.21
N PRO A 135 0.14 21.17 21.26
CA PRO A 135 0.18 21.50 19.83
C PRO A 135 -1.02 22.35 19.40
N ASP A 136 -0.74 23.44 18.67
CA ASP A 136 -1.75 24.32 18.05
C ASP A 136 -2.25 23.69 16.75
N TYR A 137 -3.17 22.74 16.88
CA TYR A 137 -3.83 22.11 15.73
C TYR A 137 -4.78 23.08 15.03
N LYS A 138 -4.74 23.08 13.70
CA LYS A 138 -5.63 23.86 12.84
C LYS A 138 -6.35 22.96 11.86
N PRO A 139 -7.58 23.28 11.43
CA PRO A 139 -8.24 22.51 10.39
C PRO A 139 -7.41 22.56 9.09
N PHE A 140 -7.37 21.47 8.35
CA PHE A 140 -6.61 21.37 7.09
C PHE A 140 -7.06 22.41 6.06
N SER A 141 -8.34 22.79 6.08
CA SER A 141 -8.89 23.88 5.27
C SER A 141 -8.16 25.23 5.47
N SER A 142 -7.46 25.43 6.59
CA SER A 142 -6.64 26.63 6.83
C SER A 142 -5.38 26.69 5.95
N ILE A 143 -4.86 25.55 5.48
CA ILE A 143 -3.66 25.49 4.63
C ILE A 143 -4.00 25.31 3.15
N LEU A 144 -5.25 24.98 2.81
CA LEU A 144 -5.76 24.98 1.44
C LEU A 144 -7.19 25.53 1.40
N PRO A 145 -7.37 26.86 1.50
CA PRO A 145 -8.69 27.48 1.41
C PRO A 145 -9.22 27.39 -0.02
N HIS A 146 -10.53 27.19 -0.17
CA HIS A 146 -11.22 27.06 -1.46
C HIS A 146 -10.54 26.05 -2.41
N PRO A 147 -10.38 24.79 -1.97
CA PRO A 147 -9.67 23.79 -2.74
C PRO A 147 -10.43 23.46 -4.03
N PHE A 148 -9.68 23.19 -5.09
CA PHE A 148 -10.17 22.35 -6.18
C PHE A 148 -10.04 20.88 -5.74
N GLY A 149 -10.98 20.01 -6.07
CA GLY A 149 -10.98 18.63 -5.60
C GLY A 149 -11.97 17.71 -6.32
N PRO A 150 -12.19 16.49 -5.79
CA PRO A 150 -13.04 15.48 -6.43
C PRO A 150 -14.44 15.99 -6.77
N PHE A 151 -15.07 16.76 -5.87
CA PHE A 151 -16.46 17.21 -6.02
C PHE A 151 -16.65 18.34 -7.05
N ASP A 152 -15.57 18.90 -7.59
CA ASP A 152 -15.66 19.79 -8.75
C ASP A 152 -15.83 19.01 -10.07
N LEU A 153 -15.47 17.71 -10.07
CA LEU A 153 -15.45 16.85 -11.26
C LEU A 153 -16.37 15.63 -11.15
N LEU A 154 -16.67 15.17 -9.94
CA LEU A 154 -17.31 13.89 -9.64
C LEU A 154 -18.56 14.09 -8.76
N ASP A 155 -19.45 13.10 -8.77
CA ASP A 155 -20.59 13.04 -7.85
C ASP A 155 -20.14 12.86 -6.40
N GLU A 156 -20.87 13.45 -5.45
CA GLU A 156 -20.56 13.40 -4.01
C GLU A 156 -20.44 11.97 -3.46
N ASN A 157 -21.12 10.99 -4.07
CA ASN A 157 -21.11 9.60 -3.63
C ASN A 157 -19.97 8.78 -4.26
N THR A 158 -19.19 9.36 -5.16
CA THR A 158 -18.06 8.66 -5.80
C THR A 158 -17.04 8.25 -4.73
N PRO A 159 -16.67 6.96 -4.63
CA PRO A 159 -15.66 6.53 -3.66
C PRO A 159 -14.33 7.26 -3.84
N LEU A 160 -13.70 7.63 -2.73
CA LEU A 160 -12.38 8.29 -2.70
C LEU A 160 -11.27 7.32 -2.28
N ILE A 161 -10.01 7.75 -2.19
CA ILE A 161 -8.82 6.85 -2.10
C ILE A 161 -8.91 5.79 -0.98
N LEU A 162 -9.43 6.14 0.19
CA LEU A 162 -9.50 5.22 1.33
C LEU A 162 -10.78 4.36 1.33
N GLU A 163 -11.71 4.61 0.42
CA GLU A 163 -12.96 3.86 0.31
C GLU A 163 -12.79 2.64 -0.59
N LYS A 164 -13.76 1.72 -0.54
CA LYS A 164 -13.66 0.47 -1.29
C LYS A 164 -13.83 0.73 -2.79
N HIS A 165 -12.90 0.20 -3.59
CA HIS A 165 -12.94 0.22 -5.06
C HIS A 165 -13.04 -1.20 -5.60
N ASN A 166 -13.78 -1.39 -6.70
CA ASN A 166 -13.72 -2.60 -7.51
C ASN A 166 -14.01 -2.26 -8.98
N ASN A 167 -12.95 -2.17 -9.77
CA ASN A 167 -13.02 -1.84 -11.20
C ASN A 167 -13.49 -3.00 -12.10
N GLN A 168 -13.91 -4.15 -11.52
CA GLN A 168 -14.46 -5.32 -12.24
C GLN A 168 -13.57 -5.85 -13.39
N LEU A 169 -12.25 -5.74 -13.21
CA LEU A 169 -11.27 -6.10 -14.23
C LEU A 169 -11.02 -7.61 -14.29
N THR A 170 -10.79 -8.15 -15.47
CA THR A 170 -10.34 -9.52 -15.74
C THR A 170 -9.18 -9.51 -16.72
N LEU A 171 -8.29 -10.51 -16.63
CA LEU A 171 -7.15 -10.62 -17.55
C LEU A 171 -7.63 -11.08 -18.93
N LYS A 172 -7.02 -10.53 -19.97
CA LYS A 172 -7.16 -11.05 -21.33
C LYS A 172 -6.15 -12.19 -21.52
N ASP A 173 -6.51 -13.43 -21.25
CA ASP A 173 -5.77 -14.60 -21.73
C ASP A 173 -6.69 -15.48 -22.60
N GLY A 174 -6.20 -15.83 -23.80
CA GLY A 174 -6.97 -16.54 -24.83
C GLY A 174 -7.57 -17.85 -24.33
N ASN A 175 -8.87 -18.03 -24.61
CA ASN A 175 -9.64 -19.28 -24.45
C ASN A 175 -9.82 -19.89 -23.05
N PHE A 176 -9.61 -19.15 -21.96
CA PHE A 176 -10.27 -19.50 -20.69
C PHE A 176 -10.77 -18.24 -20.00
N ILE A 177 -12.09 -18.15 -19.86
CA ILE A 177 -12.70 -17.29 -18.86
C ILE A 177 -12.24 -17.90 -17.52
N ILE A 178 -11.27 -17.28 -16.83
CA ILE A 178 -11.18 -17.46 -15.38
C ILE A 178 -12.39 -16.69 -14.83
N GLN A 179 -13.54 -17.35 -14.90
CA GLN A 179 -14.64 -17.08 -14.01
C GLN A 179 -14.10 -17.55 -12.68
N ASP A 180 -13.58 -16.61 -11.88
CA ASP A 180 -13.41 -16.82 -10.46
C ASP A 180 -14.81 -16.98 -9.84
N GLU A 181 -15.50 -18.08 -10.16
CA GLU A 181 -16.65 -18.58 -9.39
C GLU A 181 -16.19 -19.22 -8.07
N LYS A 182 -14.89 -19.08 -7.72
CA LYS A 182 -14.37 -19.21 -6.35
C LYS A 182 -13.22 -18.24 -6.08
N MET A 183 -13.47 -16.93 -6.20
CA MET A 183 -12.90 -16.05 -5.17
C MET A 183 -13.61 -16.42 -3.87
N CYS A 184 -12.85 -16.64 -2.80
CA CYS A 184 -13.29 -17.27 -1.56
C CYS A 184 -14.57 -16.65 -0.95
N ASP A 185 -15.74 -17.13 -1.35
CA ASP A 185 -16.97 -17.10 -0.55
C ASP A 185 -16.95 -18.24 0.47
N LEU A 186 -15.88 -18.30 1.26
CA LEU A 186 -15.82 -19.18 2.42
C LEU A 186 -15.41 -18.35 3.65
N PRO A 187 -16.24 -18.30 4.70
CA PRO A 187 -15.93 -17.61 5.92
C PRO A 187 -14.81 -18.37 6.64
N ASN A 188 -13.65 -17.72 6.81
CA ASN A 188 -12.48 -18.17 7.58
C ASN A 188 -11.83 -19.48 7.08
N GLY A 189 -10.53 -19.46 6.76
CA GLY A 189 -9.75 -20.69 6.64
C GLY A 189 -8.73 -20.75 5.50
N PHE A 190 -7.46 -20.65 5.90
CA PHE A 190 -6.24 -21.13 5.24
C PHE A 190 -6.43 -22.29 4.23
N SER A 191 -5.90 -22.13 3.00
CA SER A 191 -5.60 -23.25 2.11
C SER A 191 -4.12 -23.61 2.20
N ASP A 192 -3.83 -24.70 2.91
CA ASP A 192 -2.52 -25.33 2.91
C ASP A 192 -2.27 -25.99 1.54
N LEU A 193 -1.69 -25.25 0.60
CA LEU A 193 -1.39 -25.75 -0.76
C LEU A 193 -0.16 -26.67 -0.82
N ASN A 194 0.40 -27.05 0.33
CA ASN A 194 1.40 -28.12 0.42
C ASN A 194 0.79 -29.53 0.28
N ALA A 195 -0.53 -29.69 0.20
CA ALA A 195 -1.17 -31.00 0.07
C ALA A 195 -1.69 -31.36 -1.34
N LYS A 196 -1.54 -30.49 -2.36
CA LYS A 196 -2.08 -30.76 -3.73
C LYS A 196 -1.05 -30.79 -4.87
N ASN A 197 0.23 -30.56 -4.58
CA ASN A 197 1.30 -30.68 -5.59
C ASN A 197 1.91 -32.08 -5.73
N GLU A 198 1.39 -33.10 -5.03
CA GLU A 198 1.85 -34.49 -5.20
C GLU A 198 0.95 -35.37 -6.10
N GLU A 199 -0.26 -34.93 -6.47
CA GLU A 199 -1.16 -35.74 -7.33
C GLU A 199 -1.02 -35.49 -8.83
N PHE A 200 -0.37 -34.40 -9.26
CA PHE A 200 -0.20 -34.09 -10.68
C PHE A 200 1.06 -34.71 -11.33
N PHE A 201 1.93 -35.35 -10.53
CA PHE A 201 3.16 -36.01 -11.02
C PHE A 201 3.25 -37.52 -10.70
N LYS A 202 2.15 -38.18 -10.29
CA LYS A 202 2.14 -39.61 -9.92
C LYS A 202 1.33 -40.54 -10.82
N THR A 203 0.91 -40.13 -12.02
CA THR A 203 0.22 -41.05 -12.97
C THR A 203 1.14 -41.77 -13.95
N GLU A 204 2.47 -41.61 -13.87
CA GLU A 204 3.42 -42.44 -14.63
C GLU A 204 4.60 -42.92 -13.79
N ALA A 205 4.34 -43.69 -12.72
CA ALA A 205 5.32 -44.64 -12.17
C ALA A 205 4.66 -45.58 -11.13
N SER A 206 4.55 -46.87 -11.49
CA SER A 206 4.41 -48.05 -10.61
C SER A 206 3.30 -48.01 -9.54
N ALA A 207 2.19 -48.75 -9.63
CA ALA A 207 2.14 -50.22 -9.70
C ALA A 207 3.28 -50.91 -8.91
N ALA A 208 3.28 -50.84 -7.57
CA ALA A 208 3.57 -51.96 -6.67
C ALA A 208 3.67 -51.54 -5.18
N ALA A 209 3.25 -52.46 -4.32
CA ALA A 209 3.54 -52.61 -2.88
C ALA A 209 2.51 -52.06 -1.86
N ARG A 210 2.21 -52.95 -0.91
CA ARG A 210 1.12 -52.95 0.08
C ARG A 210 1.67 -52.68 1.49
N GLY A 211 0.78 -52.19 2.38
CA GLY A 211 0.88 -52.22 3.86
C GLY A 211 1.50 -50.95 4.45
N SER A 212 1.15 -50.43 5.64
CA SER A 212 0.19 -50.78 6.70
C SER A 212 0.26 -49.67 7.78
N HIS A 213 -0.86 -49.44 8.50
CA HIS A 213 -0.99 -48.79 9.84
C HIS A 213 -1.08 -47.25 10.00
N ALA A 214 -2.00 -46.87 10.89
CA ALA A 214 -2.33 -45.57 11.49
C ALA A 214 -2.62 -45.81 13.00
N PRO A 215 -2.89 -44.81 13.88
CA PRO A 215 -2.53 -43.38 14.01
C PRO A 215 -2.03 -43.06 15.47
N PRO A 216 -2.37 -41.93 16.15
CA PRO A 216 -1.85 -40.54 16.07
C PRO A 216 -1.27 -40.02 17.43
N LYS A 217 -0.81 -38.75 17.50
CA LYS A 217 -1.22 -37.75 18.53
C LYS A 217 -0.46 -36.40 18.45
N ASP A 218 -1.28 -35.35 18.32
CA ASP A 218 -1.32 -34.06 19.03
C ASP A 218 -0.04 -33.21 19.18
N GLY A 219 -0.02 -32.11 18.42
CA GLY A 219 0.73 -30.90 18.71
C GLY A 219 -0.17 -29.66 18.52
N ASN A 220 -0.63 -29.08 19.63
CA ASN A 220 -1.17 -27.72 19.75
C ASN A 220 -0.10 -26.70 19.30
N PHE A 221 -0.48 -25.64 18.56
CA PHE A 221 0.01 -24.23 18.66
C PHE A 221 -0.78 -23.38 17.63
N ILE A 222 -1.90 -22.73 17.99
CA ILE A 222 -2.10 -21.36 18.54
C ILE A 222 -2.18 -20.22 17.49
N ASN A 223 -3.35 -19.55 17.55
CA ASN A 223 -3.79 -18.19 17.21
C ASN A 223 -4.05 -17.75 15.76
N GLN A 224 -5.35 -17.82 15.46
CA GLN A 224 -6.14 -16.97 14.58
C GLN A 224 -6.03 -15.49 15.01
N ASP A 225 -5.72 -14.62 14.06
CA ASP A 225 -6.23 -13.26 13.95
C ASP A 225 -6.24 -12.91 12.45
N GLU A 226 -7.23 -13.46 11.73
CA GLU A 226 -7.52 -13.15 10.32
C GLU A 226 -8.61 -12.08 10.26
N ASN A 227 -8.20 -10.81 10.09
CA ASN A 227 -9.05 -9.77 9.51
C ASN A 227 -8.39 -9.33 8.19
N THR A 228 -8.53 -10.13 7.14
CA THR A 228 -8.12 -9.75 5.79
C THR A 228 -9.17 -8.83 5.19
N PHE A 229 -9.01 -7.53 5.45
CA PHE A 229 -9.70 -6.51 4.68
C PHE A 229 -9.29 -6.61 3.19
N ASP A 230 -10.23 -6.36 2.28
CA ASP A 230 -10.02 -6.24 0.83
C ASP A 230 -9.23 -4.95 0.54
N LEU A 231 -7.90 -5.02 0.74
CA LEU A 231 -6.98 -3.87 0.71
C LEU A 231 -6.36 -3.71 -0.69
N SER A 232 -6.40 -2.49 -1.22
CA SER A 232 -5.90 -2.15 -2.56
C SER A 232 -4.37 -2.22 -2.67
N ASN A 233 -3.65 -1.97 -1.57
CA ASN A 233 -2.20 -1.97 -1.48
C ASN A 233 -1.71 -2.91 -0.38
N GLY A 234 -0.47 -3.41 -0.46
CA GLY A 234 0.12 -4.17 0.66
C GLY A 234 1.14 -5.23 0.25
N PHE A 235 1.38 -6.18 1.15
CA PHE A 235 2.35 -7.26 1.01
C PHE A 235 1.70 -8.63 1.29
N CYS A 236 2.12 -9.66 0.54
CA CYS A 236 1.77 -11.05 0.79
C CYS A 236 3.01 -11.97 0.85
N LYS A 237 3.08 -12.82 1.87
CA LYS A 237 4.16 -13.80 2.10
C LYS A 237 3.84 -15.14 1.43
N LEU A 238 3.73 -15.16 0.10
CA LEU A 238 3.54 -16.41 -0.65
C LEU A 238 4.84 -16.79 -1.36
N ILE A 239 5.51 -17.84 -0.85
CA ILE A 239 6.71 -18.43 -1.47
C ILE A 239 6.25 -19.31 -2.63
N ALA A 240 5.91 -18.69 -3.75
CA ALA A 240 5.79 -19.39 -5.00
C ALA A 240 6.57 -18.61 -6.05
N LYS A 241 7.54 -19.23 -6.70
CA LYS A 241 8.18 -18.72 -7.93
C LYS A 241 7.17 -18.75 -9.10
N ASN A 242 5.92 -18.31 -8.88
CA ASN A 242 4.84 -18.43 -9.82
C ASN A 242 4.53 -17.07 -10.43
N LYS A 243 4.81 -16.95 -11.72
CA LYS A 243 4.50 -15.77 -12.54
C LYS A 243 3.00 -15.46 -12.51
N GLU A 244 2.14 -16.46 -12.40
CA GLU A 244 0.69 -16.28 -12.32
C GLU A 244 0.26 -15.64 -11.00
N PHE A 245 0.93 -15.94 -9.89
CA PHE A 245 0.64 -15.28 -8.61
C PHE A 245 0.96 -13.78 -8.66
N LEU A 246 2.13 -13.43 -9.22
CA LEU A 246 2.53 -12.03 -9.38
C LEU A 246 1.56 -11.25 -10.29
N LYS A 247 1.05 -11.89 -11.35
CA LYS A 247 -0.01 -11.30 -12.20
C LYS A 247 -1.31 -11.10 -11.43
N SER A 248 -1.75 -12.09 -10.65
CA SER A 248 -2.96 -12.02 -9.84
C SER A 248 -2.90 -10.86 -8.84
N GLU A 249 -1.76 -10.67 -8.17
CA GLU A 249 -1.60 -9.56 -7.23
C GLU A 249 -1.59 -8.19 -7.92
N ALA A 250 -0.99 -8.09 -9.11
CA ALA A 250 -1.03 -6.86 -9.91
C ALA A 250 -2.47 -6.56 -10.39
N LEU A 251 -3.24 -7.59 -10.76
CA LEU A 251 -4.67 -7.45 -11.11
C LEU A 251 -5.50 -7.01 -9.91
N ALA A 252 -5.26 -7.59 -8.73
CA ALA A 252 -5.95 -7.21 -7.50
C ALA A 252 -5.70 -5.72 -7.18
N ALA A 253 -4.47 -5.23 -7.33
CA ALA A 253 -4.17 -3.81 -7.22
C ALA A 253 -4.91 -2.97 -8.29
N ALA A 254 -4.91 -3.41 -9.55
CA ALA A 254 -5.65 -2.69 -10.60
C ALA A 254 -7.17 -2.62 -10.28
N ARG A 255 -7.76 -3.71 -9.77
CA ARG A 255 -9.16 -3.77 -9.33
C ARG A 255 -9.45 -2.77 -8.21
N GLY A 256 -8.52 -2.60 -7.27
CA GLY A 256 -8.63 -1.68 -6.14
C GLY A 256 -8.14 -0.25 -6.40
N SER A 257 -7.73 0.09 -7.63
CA SER A 257 -7.20 1.42 -7.96
C SER A 257 -8.28 2.51 -8.01
N HIS A 258 -7.90 3.73 -7.62
CA HIS A 258 -8.71 4.94 -7.71
C HIS A 258 -8.33 5.69 -8.98
N ALA A 259 -9.10 5.50 -10.05
CA ALA A 259 -8.86 6.17 -11.35
C ALA A 259 -10.15 6.74 -11.98
N PRO A 260 -10.92 7.57 -11.24
CA PRO A 260 -12.21 8.06 -11.72
C PRO A 260 -12.10 9.11 -12.82
N TYR A 261 -10.94 9.75 -12.99
CA TYR A 261 -10.80 10.88 -13.91
C TYR A 261 -10.40 10.39 -15.31
N SER A 262 -9.42 9.49 -15.40
CA SER A 262 -8.99 8.93 -16.69
C SER A 262 -9.76 7.67 -17.09
N GLY A 263 -10.39 6.97 -16.14
CA GLY A 263 -10.98 5.64 -16.38
C GLY A 263 -9.93 4.56 -16.70
N CYS A 264 -8.66 4.79 -16.33
CA CYS A 264 -7.51 3.94 -16.62
C CYS A 264 -6.98 3.26 -15.34
N PRO A 265 -7.73 2.30 -14.76
CA PRO A 265 -7.28 1.59 -13.57
C PRO A 265 -6.03 0.77 -13.88
N SER A 266 -5.09 0.76 -12.93
CA SER A 266 -3.81 0.06 -13.10
C SER A 266 -3.20 -0.33 -11.75
N GLY A 267 -2.38 -1.38 -11.79
CA GLY A 267 -1.75 -1.96 -10.61
C GLY A 267 -0.37 -2.51 -10.93
N VAL A 268 0.51 -2.49 -9.93
CA VAL A 268 1.85 -3.07 -10.00
C VAL A 268 2.00 -4.07 -8.87
N ALA A 269 2.64 -5.20 -9.15
CA ALA A 269 3.16 -6.09 -8.13
C ALA A 269 4.66 -6.30 -8.33
N LEU A 270 5.42 -6.23 -7.24
CA LEU A 270 6.86 -6.43 -7.15
C LEU A 270 7.13 -7.72 -6.36
N MET A 271 8.13 -8.51 -6.77
CA MET A 271 8.60 -9.68 -6.04
C MET A 271 10.07 -9.52 -5.67
N ASP A 272 10.42 -9.79 -4.41
CA ASP A 272 11.82 -9.78 -3.96
C ASP A 272 12.52 -11.15 -4.09
N CYS A 273 13.82 -11.20 -3.80
CA CYS A 273 14.63 -12.41 -3.86
C CYS A 273 14.25 -13.48 -2.83
N GLU A 274 13.44 -13.13 -1.81
CA GLU A 274 12.87 -14.06 -0.83
C GLU A 274 11.49 -14.59 -1.27
N GLY A 275 10.98 -14.14 -2.42
CA GLY A 275 9.67 -14.51 -2.96
C GLY A 275 8.50 -13.73 -2.35
N LYS A 276 8.77 -12.65 -1.61
CA LYS A 276 7.71 -11.78 -1.05
C LYS A 276 7.13 -10.89 -2.14
N VAL A 277 5.81 -10.74 -2.16
CA VAL A 277 5.11 -9.93 -3.18
C VAL A 277 4.50 -8.68 -2.57
N TYR A 278 4.71 -7.54 -3.22
CA TYR A 278 4.30 -6.20 -2.78
C TYR A 278 3.49 -5.54 -3.88
N LYS A 279 2.27 -5.10 -3.60
CA LYS A 279 1.38 -4.54 -4.61
C LYS A 279 1.02 -3.08 -4.33
N GLY A 280 0.86 -2.34 -5.42
CA GLY A 280 0.54 -0.92 -5.45
C GLY A 280 -0.48 -0.61 -6.53
N SER A 281 -1.54 0.06 -6.13
CA SER A 281 -2.65 0.55 -6.92
C SER A 281 -2.39 1.97 -7.37
N TYR A 282 -2.88 2.30 -8.55
CA TYR A 282 -2.92 3.69 -9.00
C TYR A 282 -3.91 4.50 -8.16
N MET A 283 -3.52 5.71 -7.79
CA MET A 283 -4.37 6.65 -7.05
C MET A 283 -4.31 8.02 -7.72
N GLU A 284 -5.32 8.32 -8.51
CA GLU A 284 -5.41 9.59 -9.21
C GLU A 284 -5.75 10.75 -8.27
N SER A 285 -5.38 11.95 -8.71
CA SER A 285 -5.89 13.19 -8.15
C SER A 285 -6.65 14.00 -9.19
N ALA A 286 -7.68 14.73 -8.77
CA ALA A 286 -8.42 15.68 -9.59
C ALA A 286 -7.48 16.69 -10.29
N ALA A 287 -6.35 17.02 -9.67
CA ALA A 287 -5.35 17.93 -10.22
C ALA A 287 -4.28 17.25 -11.10
N TYR A 288 -4.45 15.96 -11.41
CA TYR A 288 -3.61 15.11 -12.26
C TYR A 288 -2.17 14.93 -11.79
N ASN A 289 -1.34 15.97 -11.78
CA ASN A 289 0.07 15.92 -11.39
C ASN A 289 0.31 15.31 -9.98
N PRO A 290 -0.59 15.50 -8.98
CA PRO A 290 -0.43 14.89 -7.67
C PRO A 290 -0.68 13.38 -7.60
N SER A 291 -1.16 12.76 -8.67
CA SER A 291 -1.48 11.33 -8.73
C SER A 291 -0.28 10.47 -8.32
N MET A 292 -0.55 9.44 -7.53
CA MET A 292 0.44 8.47 -7.07
C MET A 292 0.41 7.26 -8.00
N MET A 293 1.48 7.05 -8.77
CA MET A 293 1.54 5.95 -9.74
C MET A 293 1.72 4.59 -9.04
N PRO A 294 1.26 3.49 -9.66
CA PRO A 294 1.21 2.19 -8.99
C PRO A 294 2.60 1.64 -8.62
N VAL A 295 3.65 1.96 -9.40
CA VAL A 295 5.02 1.54 -9.07
C VAL A 295 5.53 2.21 -7.79
N GLN A 296 5.26 3.51 -7.58
CA GLN A 296 5.58 4.18 -6.32
C GLN A 296 4.79 3.57 -5.16
N ALA A 297 3.50 3.30 -5.35
CA ALA A 297 2.68 2.68 -4.31
C ALA A 297 3.20 1.30 -3.90
N ALA A 298 3.66 0.48 -4.86
CA ALA A 298 4.24 -0.82 -4.58
C ALA A 298 5.60 -0.71 -3.88
N LEU A 299 6.40 0.33 -4.18
CA LEU A 299 7.64 0.63 -3.46
C LEU A 299 7.38 1.07 -2.01
N VAL A 300 6.29 1.81 -1.74
CA VAL A 300 5.87 2.11 -0.36
C VAL A 300 5.53 0.81 0.37
N ALA A 301 4.73 -0.07 -0.22
CA ALA A 301 4.40 -1.37 0.37
C ALA A 301 5.66 -2.21 0.66
N TYR A 302 6.63 -2.21 -0.27
CA TYR A 302 7.94 -2.84 -0.08
C TYR A 302 8.66 -2.30 1.16
N MET A 303 8.71 -0.98 1.34
CA MET A 303 9.38 -0.35 2.47
C MET A 303 8.67 -0.59 3.81
N VAL A 304 7.34 -0.50 3.83
CA VAL A 304 6.51 -0.72 5.02
C VAL A 304 6.68 -2.14 5.55
N ALA A 305 6.73 -3.12 4.64
CA ALA A 305 6.92 -4.53 4.97
C ALA A 305 8.38 -4.94 5.27
N GLY A 306 9.28 -3.96 5.47
CA GLY A 306 10.67 -4.21 5.86
C GLY A 306 11.58 -4.62 4.70
N GLY A 307 11.24 -4.22 3.48
CA GLY A 307 12.10 -4.33 2.31
C GLY A 307 13.48 -3.70 2.54
N GLY A 308 14.49 -4.30 1.90
CA GLY A 308 15.87 -3.84 1.93
C GLY A 308 16.18 -2.84 0.81
N GLY A 309 17.34 -2.98 0.17
CA GLY A 309 17.67 -2.22 -1.02
C GLY A 309 16.88 -2.71 -2.24
N TYR A 310 16.64 -1.81 -3.19
CA TYR A 310 15.83 -2.09 -4.38
C TYR A 310 16.42 -3.17 -5.29
N GLU A 311 17.74 -3.44 -5.20
CA GLU A 311 18.40 -4.55 -5.91
C GLU A 311 17.87 -5.93 -5.54
N LYS A 312 17.14 -6.05 -4.42
CA LYS A 312 16.47 -7.28 -4.02
C LYS A 312 15.19 -7.54 -4.80
N ILE A 313 14.62 -6.55 -5.50
CA ILE A 313 13.43 -6.73 -6.33
C ILE A 313 13.85 -7.47 -7.61
N VAL A 314 13.34 -8.69 -7.81
CA VAL A 314 13.75 -9.59 -8.89
C VAL A 314 12.71 -9.73 -10.00
N ALA A 315 11.44 -9.41 -9.74
CA ALA A 315 10.41 -9.41 -10.76
C ALA A 315 9.33 -8.36 -10.49
N ALA A 316 8.67 -7.91 -11.55
CA ALA A 316 7.56 -6.97 -11.49
C ALA A 316 6.55 -7.23 -12.62
N VAL A 317 5.27 -7.04 -12.30
CA VAL A 317 4.15 -7.07 -13.26
C VAL A 317 3.38 -5.77 -13.16
N VAL A 318 3.10 -5.13 -14.30
CA VAL A 318 2.08 -4.08 -14.44
C VAL A 318 0.82 -4.71 -15.02
N VAL A 319 -0.34 -4.40 -14.44
CA VAL A 319 -1.65 -4.62 -15.04
C VAL A 319 -2.28 -3.27 -15.38
N GLU A 320 -2.65 -3.10 -16.64
CA GLU A 320 -3.38 -1.92 -17.14
C GLU A 320 -4.36 -2.34 -18.25
N LYS A 321 -5.32 -1.49 -18.59
CA LYS A 321 -6.21 -1.73 -19.74
C LYS A 321 -5.45 -1.53 -21.06
N GLU A 322 -5.86 -2.26 -22.09
CA GLU A 322 -5.29 -2.09 -23.43
C GLU A 322 -5.87 -0.87 -24.15
N GLY A 323 -5.04 -0.10 -24.87
CA GLY A 323 -5.51 1.01 -25.71
C GLY A 323 -6.03 2.24 -24.96
N VAL A 324 -5.67 2.39 -23.68
CA VAL A 324 -6.10 3.52 -22.85
C VAL A 324 -5.30 4.80 -23.06
N VAL A 325 -5.90 5.93 -22.68
CA VAL A 325 -5.33 7.29 -22.81
C VAL A 325 -4.21 7.57 -21.82
N VAL A 326 -4.19 6.92 -20.65
CA VAL A 326 -3.13 7.02 -19.64
C VAL A 326 -2.54 5.64 -19.41
N ARG A 327 -1.23 5.50 -19.66
CA ARG A 327 -0.49 4.23 -19.54
C ARG A 327 0.60 4.34 -18.49
N GLN A 328 0.84 3.26 -17.76
CA GLN A 328 1.85 3.17 -16.70
C GLN A 328 3.07 2.36 -17.12
N GLU A 329 2.96 1.52 -18.17
CA GLU A 329 4.02 0.62 -18.64
C GLU A 329 5.40 1.30 -18.75
N ASP A 330 5.52 2.36 -19.55
CA ASP A 330 6.83 2.92 -19.89
C ASP A 330 7.48 3.61 -18.69
N THR A 331 6.65 4.27 -17.89
CA THR A 331 7.07 4.94 -16.65
C THR A 331 7.51 3.92 -15.60
N ALA A 332 6.76 2.83 -15.42
CA ALA A 332 7.15 1.74 -14.52
C ALA A 332 8.43 1.05 -14.99
N ARG A 333 8.57 0.81 -16.30
CA ARG A 333 9.77 0.24 -16.91
C ARG A 333 11.00 1.14 -16.68
N LEU A 334 10.86 2.45 -16.86
CA LEU A 334 11.93 3.42 -16.60
C LEU A 334 12.37 3.37 -15.13
N VAL A 335 11.42 3.45 -14.19
CA VAL A 335 11.70 3.41 -12.75
C VAL A 335 12.42 2.11 -12.37
N LEU A 336 11.87 0.96 -12.78
CA LEU A 336 12.41 -0.35 -12.40
C LEU A 336 13.77 -0.62 -13.03
N LYS A 337 13.99 -0.22 -14.30
CA LYS A 337 15.29 -0.32 -14.95
C LYS A 337 16.37 0.44 -14.18
N HIS A 338 16.00 1.56 -13.56
CA HIS A 338 16.92 2.37 -12.78
C HIS A 338 17.17 1.83 -11.37
N LEU A 339 16.10 1.43 -10.66
CA LEU A 339 16.19 0.97 -9.28
C LEU A 339 16.65 -0.48 -9.13
N SER A 340 16.22 -1.36 -10.03
CA SER A 340 16.61 -2.77 -10.08
C SER A 340 16.81 -3.24 -11.53
N PRO A 341 17.98 -2.95 -12.14
CA PRO A 341 18.24 -3.24 -13.55
C PRO A 341 18.12 -4.71 -13.96
N LYS A 342 18.16 -5.64 -12.99
CA LYS A 342 18.05 -7.09 -13.20
C LYS A 342 16.63 -7.63 -12.98
N CYS A 343 15.67 -6.77 -12.62
CA CYS A 343 14.29 -7.14 -12.40
C CYS A 343 13.64 -7.63 -13.71
N GLU A 344 13.06 -8.83 -13.70
CA GLU A 344 12.19 -9.28 -14.81
C GLU A 344 10.92 -8.41 -14.80
N PHE A 345 10.62 -7.73 -15.91
CA PHE A 345 9.46 -6.85 -15.99
C PHE A 345 8.48 -7.33 -17.07
N ARG A 346 7.19 -7.39 -16.72
CA ARG A 346 6.11 -7.81 -17.62
C ARG A 346 4.93 -6.84 -17.54
N VAL A 347 4.20 -6.74 -18.64
CA VAL A 347 2.93 -6.01 -18.73
C VAL A 347 1.86 -7.00 -19.12
N VAL A 348 0.71 -6.91 -18.46
CA VAL A 348 -0.46 -7.74 -18.73
C VAL A 348 -1.66 -6.83 -18.88
N TYR A 349 -2.50 -7.15 -19.86
CA TYR A 349 -3.67 -6.32 -20.17
C TYR A 349 -4.95 -6.90 -19.60
N CYS A 350 -5.80 -6.01 -19.07
CA CYS A 350 -7.17 -6.32 -18.65
C CYS A 350 -8.22 -5.73 -19.61
N ASN A 351 -9.49 -6.09 -19.38
CA ASN A 351 -10.66 -5.62 -20.12
C ASN A 351 -11.08 -4.17 -19.82
#